data_AF-X1IVE7-F1
#
_entry.id   AF-X1IVE7-F1
#
_cell.length_a   1.000
_cell.length_b   1.000
_cell.length_c   1.000
_cell.angle_alpha   90.00
_cell.angle_beta   90.00
_cell.angle_gamma   90.00
#
_symmetry.space_group_name_H-M   'P 1'
#
loop_
_entity.id
_entity.type
_entity.pdbx_description
1 polymer ?
#
loop_
_entity_poly.entity_id
_entity_poly.type
_entity_poly.pdbx_seq_one_letter_code
_entity_poly.pdbx_strand_id
1 'polypeptide(L)'
;MVLIFNMRELIDDLNDIKLAIFDLDGVIYRGDTLIPQADRIIKELKKRSIKVVYNSNNSTATRKTYVERLKKFNLDSTISDFYTSASISSAEITKIKKLGPKLIHKQVEFD
;
A
#
# COMPACT_ATOMS: atom_id res chain seq x y z
N MET A 1 12.52 15.03 25.58
CA MET A 1 11.20 14.42 25.83
C MET A 1 10.44 14.43 24.51
N VAL A 2 10.65 13.40 23.68
CA VAL A 2 9.94 13.28 22.40
C VAL A 2 8.57 12.70 22.73
N LEU A 3 7.50 13.35 22.27
CA LEU A 3 6.13 12.83 22.41
C LEU A 3 6.09 11.41 21.85
N ILE A 4 6.11 10.41 22.74
CA ILE A 4 5.61 9.09 22.41
C ILE A 4 4.10 9.26 22.39
N PHE A 5 3.55 9.58 21.22
CA PHE A 5 2.15 9.27 20.96
C PHE A 5 1.98 7.81 21.35
N ASN A 6 1.13 7.53 22.33
CA ASN A 6 1.00 6.18 22.86
C ASN A 6 0.46 5.30 21.73
N MET A 7 1.33 4.52 21.11
CA MET A 7 1.00 3.66 19.97
C MET A 7 -0.14 2.70 20.32
N ARG A 8 -0.34 2.39 21.61
CA ARG A 8 -1.52 1.65 22.08
C ARG A 8 -2.79 2.46 21.91
N GLU A 9 -2.84 3.70 22.41
CA GLU A 9 -4.02 4.58 22.26
C GLU A 9 -4.39 4.79 20.79
N LEU A 10 -3.41 5.13 19.94
CA LEU A 10 -3.68 5.29 18.50
C LEU A 10 -4.29 4.02 17.91
N ILE A 11 -3.73 2.84 18.22
CA ILE A 11 -4.17 1.56 17.66
C ILE A 11 -5.49 1.10 18.27
N ASP A 12 -5.76 1.42 19.53
CA ASP A 12 -7.03 1.14 20.20
C ASP A 12 -8.15 2.03 19.62
N ASP A 13 -7.84 3.25 19.18
CA ASP A 13 -8.77 4.07 18.38
C ASP A 13 -9.05 3.46 16.98
N LEU A 14 -8.20 2.53 16.50
CA LEU A 14 -8.40 1.81 15.23
C LEU A 14 -9.25 0.54 15.38
N ASN A 15 -9.95 0.33 16.50
CA ASN A 15 -10.69 -0.91 16.78
C ASN A 15 -11.69 -1.33 15.66
N ASP A 16 -12.18 -0.39 14.85
CA ASP A 16 -13.09 -0.66 13.73
C ASP A 16 -12.41 -0.72 12.36
N ILE A 17 -11.09 -0.52 12.29
CA ILE A 17 -10.35 -0.53 11.03
C ILE A 17 -10.02 -1.96 10.62
N LYS A 18 -10.39 -2.32 9.38
CA LYS A 18 -10.14 -3.64 8.81
C LYS A 18 -8.98 -3.66 7.81
N LEU A 19 -8.59 -2.50 7.29
CA LEU A 19 -7.60 -2.35 6.23
C LEU A 19 -6.77 -1.09 6.47
N ALA A 20 -5.44 -1.25 6.49
CA ALA A 20 -4.49 -0.15 6.44
C ALA A 20 -3.74 -0.19 5.10
N ILE A 21 -3.73 0.95 4.41
CA ILE A 21 -3.02 1.15 3.15
C ILE A 21 -1.82 2.05 3.43
N PHE A 22 -0.62 1.56 3.15
CA PHE A 22 0.62 2.32 3.33
C PHE A 22 1.20 2.72 1.99
N ASP A 23 1.61 3.98 1.85
CA ASP A 23 2.63 4.33 0.86
C ASP A 23 3.97 3.67 1.23
N LEU A 24 4.92 3.61 0.29
CA LEU A 24 6.20 2.92 0.47
C LEU A 24 7.37 3.86 0.76
N ASP A 25 7.76 4.69 -0.21
CA ASP A 25 8.94 5.54 -0.09
C ASP A 25 8.62 6.80 0.70
N GLY A 26 9.42 7.09 1.73
CA GLY A 26 9.14 8.13 2.72
C GLY A 26 8.22 7.71 3.86
N VAL A 27 7.57 6.53 3.79
CA VAL A 27 6.64 6.03 4.82
C VAL A 27 7.12 4.72 5.46
N ILE A 28 7.40 3.68 4.66
CA ILE A 28 7.97 2.43 5.16
C ILE A 28 9.49 2.47 5.14
N TYR A 29 10.07 2.99 4.07
CA TYR A 29 11.52 3.11 3.91
C TYR A 29 11.87 4.43 3.22
N ARG A 30 13.14 4.83 3.27
CA ARG A 30 13.73 5.84 2.40
C ARG A 30 15.00 5.26 1.81
N GLY A 31 15.03 5.08 0.48
CA GLY A 31 16.10 4.32 -0.15
C GLY A 31 16.22 2.92 0.46
N ASP A 32 17.40 2.50 0.87
CA ASP A 32 17.64 1.20 1.50
C ASP A 32 17.51 1.20 3.03
N THR A 33 16.98 2.28 3.62
CA THR A 33 16.83 2.43 5.07
C THR A 33 15.36 2.34 5.48
N LEU A 34 15.05 1.50 6.46
CA LEU A 34 13.71 1.42 7.06
C LEU A 34 13.40 2.71 7.85
N ILE A 35 12.18 3.23 7.72
CA ILE A 35 11.69 4.30 8.58
C ILE A 35 11.56 3.76 10.02
N PRO A 36 12.09 4.44 11.04
CA PRO A 36 12.05 3.95 12.41
C PRO A 36 10.64 3.55 12.85
N GLN A 37 10.53 2.35 13.44
CA GLN A 37 9.28 1.78 13.97
C GLN A 37 8.21 1.39 12.93
N ALA A 38 8.43 1.58 11.63
CA ALA A 38 7.48 1.18 10.60
C ALA A 38 7.17 -0.32 10.65
N ASP A 39 8.20 -1.15 10.88
CA ASP A 39 8.03 -2.59 10.99
C ASP A 39 7.20 -3.01 12.21
N ARG A 40 7.42 -2.35 13.35
CA ARG A 40 6.65 -2.55 14.58
C ARG A 40 5.17 -2.25 14.34
N ILE A 41 4.86 -1.13 13.71
CA ILE A 41 3.47 -0.74 13.40
C ILE A 41 2.82 -1.78 12.49
N ILE A 42 3.48 -2.18 11.40
CA ILE A 42 2.95 -3.20 10.47
C ILE A 42 2.68 -4.52 11.20
N LYS A 43 3.61 -4.97 12.06
CA LYS A 43 3.46 -6.21 12.83
C LYS A 43 2.29 -6.13 13.80
N GLU A 44 2.11 -5.01 14.52
CA GLU A 44 1.00 -4.84 15.45
C GLU A 44 -0.36 -4.79 14.74
N LEU A 45 -0.47 -4.10 13.60
CA LEU A 45 -1.69 -4.11 12.79
C LEU A 45 -2.06 -5.54 12.34
N LYS A 46 -1.07 -6.29 11.83
CA LYS A 46 -1.28 -7.69 11.43
C LYS A 46 -1.68 -8.60 12.59
N LYS A 47 -1.08 -8.43 13.78
CA LYS A 47 -1.47 -9.19 14.99
C LYS A 47 -2.94 -8.98 15.38
N ARG A 48 -3.47 -7.79 15.11
CA ARG A 48 -4.89 -7.45 15.33
C ARG A 48 -5.80 -7.84 14.15
N SER A 49 -5.30 -8.64 13.20
CA SER A 49 -6.04 -9.05 12.00
C SER A 49 -6.49 -7.88 11.11
N ILE A 50 -5.85 -6.72 11.23
CA ILE A 50 -6.01 -5.62 10.29
C ILE A 50 -5.21 -5.96 9.04
N LYS A 51 -5.88 -6.00 7.89
CA LYS A 51 -5.21 -6.27 6.61
C LYS A 51 -4.27 -5.11 6.29
N VAL A 52 -3.02 -5.42 5.94
CA VAL A 52 -2.03 -4.43 5.52
C VAL A 52 -1.80 -4.59 4.02
N VAL A 53 -1.97 -3.52 3.27
CA VAL A 53 -1.62 -3.43 1.85
C VAL A 53 -0.74 -2.21 1.61
N TYR A 54 0.00 -2.24 0.51
CA TYR A 54 0.95 -1.22 0.12
C TYR A 54 0.55 -0.63 -1.22
N ASN A 55 0.58 0.69 -1.31
CA ASN A 55 0.35 1.45 -2.53
C ASN A 55 1.63 2.16 -2.95
N SER A 56 1.87 2.29 -4.26
CA SER A 56 2.93 3.15 -4.76
C SER A 56 2.57 3.73 -6.13
N ASN A 57 2.85 5.01 -6.30
CA ASN A 57 2.72 5.70 -7.59
C ASN A 57 3.87 5.38 -8.56
N ASN A 58 4.96 4.77 -8.11
CA ASN A 58 6.07 4.40 -8.96
C ASN A 58 5.67 3.24 -9.90
N SER A 59 5.72 3.53 -11.19
CA SER A 59 5.33 2.65 -12.30
C SER A 59 6.48 1.83 -12.90
N THR A 60 7.73 2.06 -12.49
CA THR A 60 8.91 1.36 -13.02
C THR A 60 9.20 0.06 -12.27
N ALA A 61 8.90 0.00 -10.98
CA ALA A 61 9.10 -1.18 -10.16
C ALA A 61 7.92 -2.15 -10.24
N THR A 62 8.23 -3.45 -10.29
CA THR A 62 7.20 -4.50 -10.26
C THR A 62 6.74 -4.77 -8.82
N ARG A 63 5.54 -5.34 -8.65
CA ARG A 63 5.07 -5.82 -7.33
C ARG A 63 6.03 -6.84 -6.69
N LYS A 64 6.69 -7.68 -7.51
CA LYS A 64 7.69 -8.64 -7.03
C LYS A 64 8.92 -7.95 -6.46
N THR A 65 9.37 -6.88 -7.10
CA THR A 65 10.47 -6.04 -6.61
C THR A 65 10.18 -5.50 -5.22
N TYR A 66 8.93 -5.08 -4.95
CA TYR A 66 8.56 -4.60 -3.62
C TYR A 66 8.47 -5.71 -2.57
N VAL A 67 7.98 -6.90 -2.92
CA VAL A 67 8.02 -8.08 -2.04
C VAL A 67 9.47 -8.37 -1.60
N GLU A 68 10.38 -8.44 -2.58
CA GLU A 68 11.80 -8.69 -2.32
C GLU A 68 12.44 -7.58 -1.47
N ARG A 69 12.04 -6.33 -1.69
CA ARG A 69 12.53 -5.18 -0.91
C ARG A 69 12.05 -5.23 0.54
N LEU A 70 10.75 -5.43 0.79
CA LEU A 70 10.22 -5.51 2.15
C LEU A 70 10.79 -6.71 2.92
N LYS A 71 11.09 -7.81 2.22
CA LYS A 71 11.79 -8.96 2.83
C LYS A 71 13.14 -8.58 3.45
N LYS A 72 13.90 -7.64 2.86
CA LYS A 72 15.17 -7.14 3.42
C LYS A 72 14.99 -6.44 4.77
N PHE A 73 13.79 -5.94 5.04
CA PHE A 73 13.42 -5.32 6.31
C PHE A 73 12.70 -6.29 7.28
N ASN A 74 12.72 -7.60 6.99
CA ASN A 74 11.97 -8.62 7.74
C ASN A 74 10.46 -8.33 7.79
N LEU A 75 9.92 -7.79 6.69
CA LEU A 75 8.50 -7.54 6.48
C LEU A 75 7.95 -8.47 5.41
N ASP A 76 7.33 -9.54 5.86
CA ASP A 76 6.70 -10.51 4.96
C ASP A 76 5.51 -9.89 4.23
N SER A 77 5.47 -10.10 2.93
CA SER A 77 4.42 -9.63 2.05
C SER A 77 4.33 -10.52 0.81
N THR A 78 3.20 -10.44 0.13
CA THR A 78 2.88 -11.19 -1.08
C THR A 78 2.57 -10.23 -2.22
N ILE A 79 2.58 -10.70 -3.47
CA ILE A 79 2.24 -9.88 -4.64
C ILE A 79 0.85 -9.23 -4.52
N SER A 80 -0.10 -9.91 -3.87
CA SER A 80 -1.47 -9.41 -3.64
C SER A 80 -1.55 -8.28 -2.62
N ASP A 81 -0.50 -8.05 -1.83
CA ASP A 81 -0.46 -6.95 -0.88
C ASP A 81 -0.10 -5.62 -1.56
N PHE A 82 0.32 -5.63 -2.84
CA PHE A 82 0.82 -4.44 -3.54
C PHE A 82 -0.13 -3.96 -4.65
N TYR A 83 -0.38 -2.65 -4.63
CA TYR A 83 -1.16 -1.91 -5.62
C TYR A 83 -0.30 -0.76 -6.16
N THR A 84 0.32 -0.96 -7.31
CA THR A 84 1.08 0.10 -8.00
C THR A 84 0.21 0.83 -8.99
N SER A 85 0.55 2.08 -9.31
CA SER A 85 -0.08 2.86 -10.39
C SER A 85 -0.17 2.04 -11.68
N ALA A 86 0.93 1.39 -12.09
CA ALA A 86 0.96 0.52 -13.27
C ALA A 86 -0.01 -0.66 -13.17
N SER A 87 -0.11 -1.32 -12.01
CA SER A 87 -1.01 -2.46 -11.81
C SER A 87 -2.49 -2.04 -11.82
N ILE A 88 -2.80 -0.88 -11.25
CA ILE A 88 -4.16 -0.31 -11.22
C ILE A 88 -4.56 0.09 -12.64
N SER A 89 -3.71 0.85 -13.34
CA SER A 89 -3.97 1.25 -14.74
C SER A 89 -4.16 0.04 -15.66
N SER A 90 -3.35 -1.02 -15.49
CA SER A 90 -3.53 -2.26 -16.25
C SER A 90 -4.88 -2.92 -15.99
N ALA A 91 -5.34 -2.93 -14.74
CA ALA A 91 -6.65 -3.45 -14.38
C ALA A 91 -7.78 -2.61 -15.00
N GLU A 92 -7.70 -1.28 -14.94
CA GLU A 92 -8.69 -0.37 -15.54
C GLU A 92 -8.76 -0.51 -17.06
N ILE A 93 -7.62 -0.52 -17.75
CA ILE A 93 -7.56 -0.74 -19.21
C ILE A 93 -8.17 -2.10 -19.56
N THR A 94 -7.91 -3.14 -18.76
CA THR A 94 -8.49 -4.47 -18.96
C THR A 94 -10.01 -4.47 -18.80
N LYS A 95 -10.55 -3.72 -17.83
CA LYS A 95 -12.00 -3.55 -17.66
C LYS A 95 -12.62 -2.83 -18.86
N ILE A 96 -12.01 -1.72 -19.31
CA ILE A 96 -12.48 -0.95 -20.48
C ILE A 96 -12.50 -1.83 -21.72
N LYS A 97 -11.44 -2.60 -21.99
CA LYS A 97 -11.38 -3.53 -23.13
C LYS A 97 -12.49 -4.58 -23.10
N LYS A 98 -12.88 -5.07 -21.91
CA LYS A 98 -13.97 -6.03 -21.75
C LYS A 98 -15.36 -5.43 -21.98
N LEU A 99 -15.54 -4.13 -21.72
CA LEU A 99 -16.83 -3.43 -21.90
C LEU A 99 -17.15 -3.10 -23.37
N GLY A 100 -16.16 -3.19 -24.28
CA GLY A 100 -16.33 -2.93 -25.70
C GLY A 100 -16.52 -1.44 -26.05
N PRO A 101 -16.71 -1.10 -27.35
CA PRO A 101 -16.72 0.29 -27.84
C PRO A 101 -17.89 1.19 -27.36
N LYS A 102 -18.78 0.72 -26.49
CA LYS A 102 -19.96 1.48 -26.03
C LYS A 102 -19.68 2.64 -25.07
N LEU A 103 -18.44 2.83 -24.61
CA LEU A 103 -18.07 3.88 -23.65
C LEU A 103 -17.13 4.96 -24.19
N ILE A 104 -16.71 4.88 -25.46
CA ILE A 104 -15.70 5.81 -26.01
C ILE A 104 -16.27 7.23 -26.25
N HIS A 105 -17.59 7.43 -26.12
CA HIS A 105 -18.26 8.71 -26.36
C HIS A 105 -18.69 9.50 -25.12
N LYS A 106 -18.39 9.06 -23.88
CA LYS A 106 -18.51 9.96 -22.73
C LYS A 106 -17.15 10.58 -22.47
N GLN A 107 -16.98 11.81 -22.93
CA GLN A 107 -15.89 12.71 -22.51
C GLN A 107 -15.71 12.57 -21.01
N VAL A 108 -14.50 12.14 -20.63
CA VAL A 108 -14.02 12.28 -19.26
C VAL A 108 -13.66 13.76 -19.14
N GLU A 109 -14.61 14.57 -18.65
CA GLU A 109 -14.29 15.88 -18.10
C GLU A 109 -13.48 15.66 -16.83
N PHE A 110 -12.25 16.16 -16.82
CA PHE A 110 -11.45 16.30 -15.62
C PHE A 110 -11.67 17.74 -15.14
N ASP A 111 -12.37 17.91 -14.02
CA ASP A 111 -12.33 19.12 -13.20
C ASP A 111 -11.04 19.15 -12.36
#